data_AF-A0A350RCM8-F1
#
_entry.id   AF-A0A350RCM8-F1
#
_cell.length_a   1.000
_cell.length_b   1.000
_cell.length_c   1.000
_cell.angle_alpha   90.00
_cell.angle_beta   90.00
_cell.angle_gamma   90.00
#
_symmetry.space_group_name_H-M   'P 1'
#
loop_
_entity.id
_entity.type
_entity.pdbx_description
1 polymer ?
#
loop_
_entity_poly.entity_id
_entity_poly.type
_entity_poly.pdbx_seq_one_letter_code
_entity_poly.pdbx_strand_id
1 'polypeptide(L)'
;MNVFRKSLLVQLLLFIVFILMGGYTIVEFYFRAEYPWIGYILLGILLLVAGLGFYLFKKDDKRVCVITEKEMTSIRYLLYGYFIVYVIEMILPSLIKTINLEFLTVTTGVVLILIAIVGTVIQLNILKSSKK
;
A
#
# COMPACT_ATOMS: atom_id res chain seq x y z
N MET A 1 -5.93 13.53 -18.98
CA MET A 1 -7.01 13.89 -18.04
C MET A 1 -6.47 14.81 -16.97
N ASN A 2 -7.24 15.85 -16.63
CA ASN A 2 -6.93 16.75 -15.54
C ASN A 2 -7.39 16.12 -14.23
N VAL A 3 -6.45 15.83 -13.32
CA VAL A 3 -6.76 15.23 -12.02
C VAL A 3 -6.16 16.11 -10.94
N PHE A 4 -6.89 16.30 -9.83
CA PHE A 4 -6.38 17.05 -8.71
C PHE A 4 -5.13 16.38 -8.13
N ARG A 5 -4.05 17.16 -7.98
CA ARG A 5 -2.79 16.70 -7.36
C ARG A 5 -3.00 16.09 -5.98
N LYS A 6 -3.99 16.61 -5.25
CA LYS A 6 -4.45 16.09 -3.96
C LYS A 6 -4.87 14.62 -4.03
N SER A 7 -5.60 14.22 -5.08
CA SER A 7 -5.99 12.82 -5.29
C SER A 7 -4.77 11.92 -5.48
N LEU A 8 -3.78 12.39 -6.26
CA LEU A 8 -2.54 11.64 -6.46
C LEU A 8 -1.70 11.49 -5.19
N LEU A 9 -1.70 12.50 -4.32
CA LEU A 9 -1.02 12.43 -3.03
C LEU A 9 -1.70 11.44 -2.07
N VAL A 10 -3.03 11.43 -2.03
CA VAL A 10 -3.79 10.45 -1.24
C VAL A 10 -3.49 9.03 -1.72
N GLN A 11 -3.46 8.83 -3.03
CA GLN A 11 -3.14 7.53 -3.61
C GLN A 11 -1.69 7.09 -3.36
N LEU A 12 -0.72 8.02 -3.42
CA LEU A 12 0.66 7.75 -3.00
C LEU A 12 0.72 7.29 -1.53
N LEU A 13 -0.03 7.97 -0.66
CA LEU A 13 -0.09 7.63 0.75
C LEU A 13 -0.69 6.24 0.99
N LEU A 14 -1.71 5.90 0.22
CA LEU A 14 -2.34 4.58 0.26
C LEU A 14 -1.34 3.47 -0.12
N PHE A 15 -0.47 3.70 -1.12
CA PHE A 15 0.62 2.77 -1.43
C PHE A 15 1.65 2.65 -0.29
N ILE A 16 1.99 3.75 0.39
CA ILE A 16 2.88 3.70 1.56
C ILE A 16 2.24 2.88 2.67
N VAL A 17 0.94 3.07 2.93
CA VAL A 17 0.20 2.26 3.90
C VAL A 17 0.19 0.78 3.51
N PHE A 18 0.08 0.46 2.21
CA PHE A 18 0.17 -0.92 1.72
C PHE A 18 1.54 -1.54 1.94
N ILE A 19 2.63 -0.80 1.73
CA ILE A 19 3.99 -1.27 2.07
C ILE A 19 4.09 -1.57 3.57
N LEU A 20 3.57 -0.66 4.42
CA LEU A 20 3.56 -0.86 5.87
C LEU A 20 2.72 -2.06 6.28
N MET A 21 1.55 -2.26 5.67
CA MET A 21 0.68 -3.42 5.92
C MET A 21 1.36 -4.74 5.51
N GLY A 22 1.97 -4.80 4.33
CA GLY A 22 2.72 -5.98 3.89
C GLY A 22 3.96 -6.26 4.74
N GLY A 23 4.64 -5.21 5.22
CA GLY A 23 5.72 -5.35 6.19
C GLY A 23 5.21 -5.83 7.55
N TYR A 24 4.09 -5.29 8.01
CA TYR A 24 3.44 -5.66 9.26
C TYR A 24 3.03 -7.14 9.26
N THR A 25 2.43 -7.65 8.19
CA THR A 25 2.03 -9.07 8.12
C THR A 25 3.23 -10.01 8.23
N ILE A 26 4.36 -9.68 7.59
CA ILE A 26 5.60 -10.47 7.70
C ILE A 26 6.18 -10.37 9.13
N VAL A 27 6.30 -9.16 9.67
CA VAL A 27 6.89 -8.94 11.00
C VAL A 27 6.04 -9.57 12.10
N GLU A 28 4.71 -9.43 12.03
CA GLU A 28 3.79 -10.06 12.96
C GLU A 28 3.92 -11.58 12.90
N PHE A 29 4.02 -12.16 11.71
CA PHE A 29 4.18 -13.60 11.56
C PHE A 29 5.43 -14.14 12.29
N TYR A 30 6.58 -13.48 12.13
CA TYR A 30 7.84 -13.94 12.74
C TYR A 30 8.00 -13.54 14.22
N PHE A 31 7.61 -12.33 14.60
CA PHE A 31 7.99 -11.75 15.89
C PHE A 31 6.89 -11.75 16.95
N ARG A 32 5.64 -12.11 16.62
CA ARG A 32 4.54 -12.07 17.58
C ARG A 32 4.71 -13.04 18.76
N ALA A 33 5.41 -14.15 18.55
CA ALA A 33 5.67 -15.14 19.59
C ALA A 33 6.71 -14.68 20.62
N GLU A 34 7.76 -13.96 20.18
CA GLU A 34 8.85 -13.53 21.05
C GLU A 34 8.66 -12.11 21.60
N TYR A 35 7.95 -11.25 20.87
CA TYR A 35 7.97 -9.80 21.10
C TYR A 35 6.62 -9.12 20.79
N PRO A 36 5.62 -9.22 21.67
CA PRO A 36 4.29 -8.60 21.49
C PRO A 36 4.32 -7.06 21.45
N TRP A 37 5.31 -6.41 22.05
CA TRP A 37 5.57 -4.96 21.96
C TRP A 37 5.78 -4.41 20.54
N ILE A 38 6.26 -5.23 19.59
CA ILE A 38 6.50 -4.81 18.20
C ILE A 38 5.18 -4.42 17.51
N GLY A 39 4.09 -5.11 17.83
CA GLY A 39 2.76 -4.77 17.31
C GLY A 39 2.32 -3.35 17.67
N TYR A 40 2.59 -2.90 18.89
CA TYR A 40 2.27 -1.53 19.32
C TYR A 40 3.13 -0.47 18.61
N ILE A 41 4.40 -0.77 18.35
CA ILE A 41 5.29 0.12 17.59
C ILE A 41 4.78 0.29 16.16
N LEU A 42 4.43 -0.82 15.50
CA LEU A 42 3.88 -0.79 14.13
C LEU A 42 2.53 -0.09 14.07
N LEU A 43 1.65 -0.29 15.05
CA LEU A 43 0.38 0.45 15.15
C LEU A 43 0.64 1.96 15.27
N GLY A 44 1.64 2.35 16.08
CA GLY A 44 2.08 3.73 16.22
C GLY A 44 2.55 4.33 14.88
N ILE A 45 3.36 3.59 14.12
CA ILE A 45 3.81 4.00 12.78
C ILE A 45 2.60 4.17 11.84
N LEU A 46 1.66 3.23 11.85
CA LEU A 46 0.45 3.29 11.03
C LEU A 46 -0.38 4.54 11.34
N LEU A 47 -0.57 4.86 12.63
CA LEU A 47 -1.27 6.06 13.09
C LEU A 47 -0.56 7.34 12.67
N LEU A 48 0.77 7.39 12.74
CA LEU A 48 1.56 8.53 12.27
C LEU A 48 1.38 8.75 10.76
N VAL A 49 1.42 7.69 9.96
CA VAL A 49 1.18 7.79 8.51
C VAL A 49 -0.24 8.24 8.19
N ALA A 50 -1.25 7.70 8.89
CA ALA A 50 -2.63 8.14 8.74
C ALA A 50 -2.80 9.62 9.14
N GLY A 51 -2.20 10.05 10.26
CA GLY A 51 -2.21 11.43 10.72
C GLY A 51 -1.53 12.39 9.74
N LEU A 52 -0.36 12.02 9.21
CA LEU A 52 0.32 12.77 8.16
C LEU A 52 -0.52 12.87 6.89
N GLY A 53 -1.20 11.78 6.51
CA GLY A 53 -2.09 11.78 5.37
C GLY A 53 -3.31 12.67 5.54
N PHE A 54 -3.90 12.65 6.72
CA PHE A 54 -5.00 13.54 7.07
C PHE A 54 -4.54 15.01 7.06
N TYR A 55 -3.37 15.31 7.62
CA TYR A 55 -2.80 16.66 7.61
C TYR A 55 -2.54 17.16 6.18
N LEU A 56 -1.94 16.32 5.33
CA LEU A 56 -1.73 16.63 3.92
C LEU A 56 -3.04 16.79 3.15
N PHE A 57 -4.06 15.99 3.47
CA PHE A 57 -5.39 16.11 2.89
C PHE A 57 -6.10 17.40 3.33
N LYS A 58 -5.88 17.90 4.54
CA LYS A 58 -6.49 19.16 4.98
C LYS A 58 -5.91 20.38 4.28
N LYS A 59 -4.71 20.28 3.71
CA LYS A 59 -4.08 21.36 2.97
C LYS A 59 -4.77 21.56 1.62
N ASP A 60 -5.30 22.76 1.38
CA ASP A 60 -5.87 23.13 0.10
C ASP A 60 -4.77 23.27 -0.97
N ASP A 61 -4.62 22.25 -1.81
CA ASP A 61 -3.83 22.31 -3.03
C ASP A 61 -4.76 22.21 -4.25
N LYS A 62 -5.03 23.35 -4.89
CA LYS A 62 -5.85 23.45 -6.11
C LYS A 62 -5.07 23.12 -7.39
N ARG A 63 -3.80 22.71 -7.28
CA ARG A 63 -3.00 22.35 -8.46
C ARG A 63 -3.60 21.12 -9.15
N VAL A 64 -3.73 21.23 -10.46
CA VAL A 64 -4.22 20.18 -11.35
C VAL A 64 -2.99 19.54 -12.00
N CYS A 65 -2.90 18.22 -11.94
CA CYS A 65 -1.90 17.43 -12.64
C CYS A 65 -2.51 16.84 -13.90
N VAL A 66 -1.78 16.92 -15.01
CA VAL A 66 -2.16 16.23 -16.25
C VAL A 66 -1.63 14.80 -16.16
N ILE A 67 -2.54 13.83 -16.18
CA ILE A 67 -2.21 12.41 -16.17
C ILE A 67 -2.68 11.81 -17.48
N THR A 68 -1.90 10.89 -18.03
CA THR A 68 -2.32 10.10 -19.19
C THR A 68 -3.31 9.00 -18.78
N GLU A 69 -4.21 8.62 -19.68
CA GLU A 69 -5.17 7.55 -19.41
C GLU A 69 -4.48 6.20 -19.13
N LYS A 70 -3.33 5.96 -19.79
CA LYS A 70 -2.47 4.80 -19.55
C LYS A 70 -1.99 4.73 -18.09
N GLU A 71 -1.48 5.83 -17.55
CA GLU A 71 -1.01 5.91 -16.17
C GLU A 71 -2.14 5.65 -15.16
N MET A 72 -3.30 6.28 -15.36
CA MET A 72 -4.45 6.08 -14.48
C MET A 72 -4.92 4.61 -14.48
N THR A 73 -4.92 3.99 -15.65
CA THR A 73 -5.33 2.60 -15.82
C THR A 73 -4.30 1.63 -15.21
N SER A 74 -3.00 1.88 -15.39
CA SER A 74 -1.94 1.10 -14.77
C SER A 74 -2.02 1.12 -13.24
N ILE A 75 -2.24 2.29 -12.64
CA ILE A 75 -2.35 2.39 -11.18
C ILE A 75 -3.61 1.66 -10.68
N ARG A 76 -4.74 1.77 -11.41
CA ARG A 76 -5.96 1.04 -11.09
C ARG A 76 -5.75 -0.48 -11.11
N TYR A 77 -5.07 -1.00 -12.13
CA TYR A 77 -4.75 -2.42 -12.20
C TYR A 77 -3.80 -2.87 -11.09
N LEU A 78 -2.82 -2.04 -10.70
CA LEU A 78 -1.96 -2.34 -9.56
C LEU A 78 -2.75 -2.43 -8.25
N LEU A 79 -3.68 -1.50 -8.01
CA LEU A 79 -4.54 -1.54 -6.82
C LEU A 79 -5.48 -2.76 -6.81
N TYR A 80 -6.06 -3.11 -7.96
CA TYR A 80 -6.88 -4.30 -8.09
C TYR A 80 -6.07 -5.58 -7.92
N GLY A 81 -4.85 -5.63 -8.48
CA GLY A 81 -3.93 -6.74 -8.29
C GLY A 81 -3.54 -6.92 -6.82
N TYR A 82 -3.21 -5.82 -6.13
CA TYR A 82 -2.97 -5.83 -4.68
C TYR A 82 -4.18 -6.40 -3.92
N PHE A 83 -5.38 -5.90 -4.20
CA PHE A 83 -6.60 -6.34 -3.52
C PHE A 83 -6.89 -7.83 -3.77
N ILE A 84 -6.73 -8.30 -5.01
CA ILE A 84 -6.92 -9.72 -5.36
C ILE A 84 -5.95 -10.60 -4.58
N VAL A 85 -4.66 -10.26 -4.58
CA VAL A 85 -3.63 -11.03 -3.86
C VAL A 85 -3.93 -11.10 -2.37
N TYR A 86 -4.34 -9.97 -1.77
CA TYR A 86 -4.72 -9.90 -0.37
C TYR A 86 -5.97 -10.74 -0.04
N VAL A 87 -7.02 -10.67 -0.88
CA VAL A 87 -8.24 -11.47 -0.70
C VAL A 87 -7.94 -12.97 -0.85
N ILE A 88 -7.08 -13.35 -1.80
CA ILE A 88 -6.64 -14.75 -1.97
C ILE A 88 -5.94 -15.23 -0.69
N GLU A 89 -5.01 -14.44 -0.14
CA GLU A 89 -4.31 -14.80 1.10
C GLU A 89 -5.24 -14.93 2.30
N MET A 90 -6.29 -14.11 2.39
CA MET A 90 -7.28 -14.25 3.46
C MET A 90 -8.16 -15.50 3.32
N ILE A 91 -8.49 -15.90 2.08
CA ILE A 91 -9.44 -17.00 1.80
C ILE A 91 -8.74 -18.36 1.72
N LEU A 92 -7.55 -18.46 1.12
CA LEU A 92 -6.83 -19.74 0.94
C LEU A 92 -6.67 -20.54 2.23
N PRO A 93 -6.23 -19.95 3.36
CA PRO A 93 -6.11 -20.61 4.65
C PRO A 93 -7.41 -21.25 5.13
N SER A 94 -8.55 -20.60 4.85
CA SER A 94 -9.87 -21.08 5.26
C SER A 94 -10.37 -22.25 4.41
N LEU A 95 -9.92 -22.35 3.15
CA LEU A 95 -10.34 -23.39 2.21
C LEU A 95 -9.44 -24.64 2.26
N ILE A 96 -8.15 -24.47 2.53
CA ILE A 96 -7.16 -25.56 2.46
C ILE A 96 -6.30 -25.57 3.72
N LYS A 97 -6.73 -26.34 4.73
CA LYS A 97 -6.07 -26.46 6.04
C LYS A 97 -4.66 -27.08 6.01
N THR A 98 -4.26 -27.70 4.91
CA THR A 98 -2.95 -28.34 4.72
C THR A 98 -1.89 -27.39 4.18
N ILE A 99 -2.23 -26.16 3.83
CA ILE A 99 -1.24 -25.18 3.35
C ILE A 99 -0.36 -24.72 4.51
N ASN A 100 0.94 -24.70 4.27
CA ASN A 100 1.90 -24.07 5.17
C ASN A 100 1.62 -22.56 5.20
N LEU A 101 0.94 -22.12 6.26
CA LEU A 101 0.52 -20.73 6.46
C LEU A 101 1.73 -19.78 6.46
N GLU A 102 2.87 -20.22 7.00
CA GLU A 102 4.09 -19.42 7.05
C GLU A 102 4.55 -19.05 5.64
N PHE A 103 4.64 -20.06 4.76
CA PHE A 103 5.06 -19.86 3.39
C PHE A 103 4.08 -18.98 2.62
N LEU A 104 2.77 -19.17 2.81
CA LEU A 104 1.75 -18.38 2.14
C LEU A 104 1.77 -16.91 2.56
N THR A 105 1.81 -16.63 3.87
CA THR A 105 1.80 -15.26 4.40
C THR A 105 3.08 -14.52 4.03
N VAL A 106 4.25 -15.17 4.10
CA VAL A 106 5.52 -14.54 3.71
C VAL A 106 5.58 -14.26 2.21
N THR A 107 5.23 -15.23 1.36
CA THR A 107 5.24 -15.03 -0.10
C THR A 107 4.25 -13.96 -0.53
N THR A 108 3.04 -13.98 0.03
CA THR A 108 2.01 -12.97 -0.25
C THR A 108 2.45 -11.60 0.23
N GLY A 109 2.97 -11.47 1.45
CA GLY A 109 3.50 -10.21 1.99
C GLY A 109 4.58 -9.60 1.09
N VAL A 110 5.53 -10.41 0.62
CA VAL A 110 6.58 -9.98 -0.32
C VAL A 110 5.98 -9.50 -1.64
N VAL A 111 5.02 -10.24 -2.21
CA VAL A 111 4.34 -9.86 -3.46
C VAL A 111 3.58 -8.53 -3.29
N LEU A 112 2.86 -8.36 -2.17
CA LEU A 112 2.12 -7.14 -1.86
C LEU A 112 3.05 -5.93 -1.73
N ILE A 113 4.19 -6.09 -1.04
CA ILE A 113 5.23 -5.04 -0.94
C ILE A 113 5.77 -4.69 -2.33
N LEU A 114 6.09 -5.67 -3.17
CA LEU A 114 6.60 -5.43 -4.52
C LEU A 114 5.59 -4.65 -5.38
N ILE A 115 4.31 -5.04 -5.35
CA ILE A 115 3.23 -4.33 -6.05
C ILE A 115 3.14 -2.88 -5.55
N ALA A 116 3.20 -2.68 -4.24
CA ALA A 116 3.09 -1.35 -3.65
C ALA A 116 4.32 -0.47 -3.93
N ILE A 117 5.53 -1.04 -4.00
CA ILE A 117 6.74 -0.32 -4.43
C ILE A 117 6.61 0.12 -5.89
N VAL A 118 6.20 -0.77 -6.79
CA VAL A 118 6.00 -0.44 -8.22
C VAL A 118 4.96 0.67 -8.37
N GLY A 119 3.83 0.55 -7.65
CA GLY A 119 2.80 1.59 -7.60
C GLY A 119 3.34 2.94 -7.11
N THR A 120 4.14 2.93 -6.04
CA THR A 120 4.78 4.13 -5.50
C THR A 120 5.72 4.79 -6.51
N VAL A 121 6.55 4.01 -7.21
CA VAL A 121 7.50 4.53 -8.21
C VAL A 121 6.76 5.19 -9.38
N ILE A 122 5.73 4.54 -9.91
CA ILE A 122 4.90 5.09 -10.99
C ILE A 122 4.24 6.41 -10.52
N GLN A 123 3.65 6.41 -9.32
CA GLN A 123 2.99 7.57 -8.74
C GLN A 123 3.95 8.76 -8.55
N LEU A 124 5.18 8.50 -8.08
CA LEU A 124 6.21 9.51 -7.91
C LEU A 124 6.67 10.09 -9.24
N ASN A 125 6.81 9.26 -10.28
CA ASN A 125 7.18 9.72 -11.62
C ASN A 125 6.12 10.65 -12.21
N ILE A 126 4.83 10.32 -12.04
CA ILE A 126 3.71 11.19 -12.46
C ILE A 126 3.76 12.52 -11.72
N LEU A 127 3.99 12.49 -10.41
CA LEU A 127 4.01 13.69 -9.57
C LEU A 127 5.22 14.60 -9.85
N LYS A 128 6.36 14.02 -10.28
CA LYS A 128 7.54 14.76 -10.76
C LYS A 128 7.32 15.34 -12.15
N SER A 129 6.74 14.55 -13.07
CA SER A 129 6.44 14.99 -14.44
C SER A 129 5.48 16.18 -14.45
N SER A 130 4.45 16.14 -13.59
CA SER A 130 3.49 17.25 -13.48
C SER A 130 4.02 18.52 -12.78
N LYS A 131 5.26 18.52 -12.27
CA LYS A 131 5.88 19.72 -11.68
C LYS A 131 6.58 20.60 -12.73
N LYS A 132 6.83 20.07 -13.93
CA LYS A 132 7.27 20.83 -15.11
C LYS A 132 6.07 21.40 -15.83
#